data_AF-X6LZU1-F1
#
_entry.id   AF-X6LZU1-F1
#
_cell.length_a   1.000
_cell.length_b   1.000
_cell.length_c   1.000
_cell.angle_alpha   90.00
_cell.angle_beta   90.00
_cell.angle_gamma   90.00
#
_symmetry.space_group_name_H-M   'P 1'
#
loop_
_entity.id
_entity.type
_entity.pdbx_description
1 polymer ?
#
loop_
_entity_poly.entity_id
_entity_poly.type
_entity_poly.pdbx_seq_one_letter_code
_entity_poly.pdbx_strand_id
1 'polypeptide(L)'
;NEHNGSHVQHLCVGDNTSDQTDIVEYSYKSLTPYNSTSYPTRKAHPYIKDLIYVDKHVQPSSDQCLGNVLNEGLGNIDAKYLLQQAAARLQTGDMHVDLFHSFFLKLDSDMMNKIMSHRK
;
A
#
# COMPACT_ATOMS: atom_id res chain seq x y z
N ASN A 1 -21.85 -21.09 -20.57
CA ASN A 1 -22.40 -19.75 -20.25
C ASN A 1 -21.66 -19.22 -19.04
N GLU A 2 -20.45 -18.74 -19.29
CA GLU A 2 -19.49 -18.28 -18.27
C GLU A 2 -19.48 -16.74 -18.21
N HIS A 3 -18.95 -16.21 -17.10
CA HIS A 3 -18.74 -14.79 -16.76
C HIS A 3 -19.91 -14.06 -16.06
N ASN A 4 -20.14 -14.41 -14.79
CA ASN A 4 -20.86 -13.54 -13.85
C ASN A 4 -20.04 -13.33 -12.56
N GLY A 5 -18.73 -13.11 -12.72
CA GLY A 5 -17.87 -12.64 -11.63
C GLY A 5 -17.90 -11.11 -11.63
N SER A 6 -18.39 -10.50 -10.57
CA SER A 6 -18.26 -9.05 -10.38
C SER A 6 -16.77 -8.71 -10.28
N HIS A 7 -16.20 -8.18 -11.35
CA HIS A 7 -14.83 -7.67 -11.34
C HIS A 7 -14.80 -6.43 -10.45
N VAL A 8 -14.10 -6.56 -9.32
CA VAL A 8 -13.83 -5.46 -8.40
C VAL A 8 -12.43 -4.93 -8.70
N GLN A 9 -12.31 -3.61 -8.77
CA GLN A 9 -11.06 -2.90 -8.99
C GLN A 9 -10.85 -1.90 -7.85
N HIS A 10 -9.59 -1.56 -7.58
CA HIS A 10 -9.20 -0.62 -6.54
C HIS A 10 -8.40 0.52 -7.16
N LEU A 11 -8.79 1.76 -6.87
CA LEU A 11 -7.99 2.95 -7.12
C LEU A 11 -7.50 3.48 -5.78
N CYS A 12 -6.18 3.55 -5.60
CA CYS A 12 -5.56 4.03 -4.37
C CYS A 12 -4.85 5.36 -4.62
N VAL A 13 -5.03 6.32 -3.71
CA VAL A 13 -4.33 7.61 -3.72
C VAL A 13 -3.73 7.84 -2.34
N GLY A 14 -2.41 8.07 -2.29
CA GLY A 14 -1.69 8.42 -1.08
C GLY A 14 -1.32 9.90 -1.06
N ASP A 15 -1.51 10.56 0.08
CA ASP A 15 -1.08 11.93 0.33
C ASP A 15 0.07 11.94 1.34
N ASN A 16 1.17 12.57 0.95
CA ASN A 16 2.39 12.64 1.75
C ASN A 16 2.41 13.78 2.77
N THR A 17 1.42 14.68 2.71
CA THR A 17 1.30 15.77 3.67
C THR A 17 0.46 15.37 4.89
N SER A 18 -0.60 14.59 4.67
CA SER A 18 -1.49 14.10 5.73
C SER A 18 -1.18 12.67 6.20
N ASP A 19 -0.26 11.97 5.53
CA ASP A 19 0.04 10.55 5.76
C ASP A 19 -1.23 9.67 5.70
N GLN A 20 -2.11 10.02 4.76
CA GLN A 20 -3.37 9.32 4.54
C GLN A 20 -3.37 8.61 3.20
N THR A 21 -4.14 7.53 3.13
CA THR A 21 -4.45 6.84 1.88
C THR A 21 -5.96 6.73 1.76
N ASP A 22 -6.48 7.12 0.60
CA ASP A 22 -7.85 6.87 0.19
C ASP A 22 -7.88 5.76 -0.86
N ILE A 23 -8.89 4.90 -0.77
CA ILE A 23 -9.08 3.77 -1.66
C ILE A 23 -10.52 3.78 -2.15
N VAL A 24 -10.71 3.71 -3.45
CA VAL A 24 -12.03 3.51 -4.05
C VAL A 24 -12.10 2.09 -4.57
N GLU A 25 -12.93 1.27 -3.94
CA GLU A 25 -13.32 -0.02 -4.47
C GLU A 25 -14.50 0.19 -5.42
N TYR A 26 -14.38 -0.24 -6.67
CA TYR A 26 -15.43 -0.08 -7.67
C TYR A 26 -15.68 -1.35 -8.47
N SER A 27 -16.95 -1.54 -8.85
CA SER A 27 -17.44 -2.62 -9.70
C SER A 27 -18.47 -2.07 -10.68
N TYR A 28 -19.03 -2.92 -11.55
CA TYR A 28 -20.06 -2.52 -12.51
C TYR A 28 -21.26 -1.77 -11.89
N LYS A 29 -21.62 -2.07 -10.63
CA LYS A 29 -22.79 -1.50 -9.95
C LYS A 29 -22.49 -0.84 -8.60
N SER A 30 -21.23 -0.77 -8.17
CA SER A 30 -20.88 -0.23 -6.86
C SER A 30 -19.64 0.64 -6.93
N LEU A 31 -19.62 1.68 -6.11
CA LEU A 31 -18.45 2.51 -5.83
C LEU A 31 -18.45 2.76 -4.33
N THR A 32 -17.39 2.31 -3.65
CA THR A 32 -17.29 2.35 -2.20
C THR A 32 -15.96 2.98 -1.81
N PRO A 33 -15.99 4.22 -1.29
CA PRO A 33 -14.79 4.88 -0.81
C PRO A 33 -14.39 4.37 0.58
N TYR A 34 -13.09 4.24 0.79
CA TYR A 34 -12.43 3.89 2.02
C TYR A 34 -11.25 4.83 2.28
N ASN A 35 -10.80 4.88 3.53
CA ASN A 35 -9.59 5.55 3.95
C ASN A 35 -8.76 4.65 4.87
N SER A 36 -7.65 5.18 5.39
CA SER A 36 -6.74 4.55 6.37
C SER A 36 -7.43 3.83 7.53
N THR A 37 -8.61 4.29 7.96
CA THR A 37 -9.34 3.78 9.12
C THR A 37 -10.59 2.97 8.78
N SER A 38 -11.13 3.11 7.57
CA SER A 38 -12.41 2.50 7.18
C SER A 38 -12.27 1.31 6.22
N TYR A 39 -11.07 1.05 5.72
CA TYR A 39 -10.82 -0.10 4.86
C TYR A 39 -11.14 -1.41 5.59
N PRO A 40 -11.95 -2.31 5.00
CA PRO A 40 -12.51 -3.44 5.75
C PRO A 40 -11.46 -4.50 6.03
N THR A 41 -11.47 -5.01 7.26
CA THR A 41 -10.75 -6.25 7.58
C THR A 41 -11.54 -7.44 7.05
N ARG A 42 -10.86 -8.35 6.34
CA ARG A 42 -11.46 -9.56 5.78
C ARG A 42 -10.94 -10.74 6.58
N LYS A 43 -11.83 -11.61 7.08
CA LYS A 43 -11.47 -12.74 7.97
C LYS A 43 -10.34 -13.63 7.43
N ALA A 44 -10.23 -13.77 6.11
CA ALA A 44 -9.22 -14.61 5.46
C ALA A 44 -7.86 -13.93 5.25
N HIS A 45 -7.73 -12.64 5.58
CA HIS A 45 -6.49 -11.86 5.45
C HIS A 45 -6.13 -11.25 6.82
N PRO A 46 -4.86 -11.33 7.26
CA PRO A 46 -4.47 -10.80 8.57
C PRO A 46 -4.65 -9.28 8.64
N TYR A 47 -5.22 -8.79 9.74
CA TYR A 47 -5.17 -7.35 10.03
C TYR A 47 -3.76 -6.96 10.49
N ILE A 48 -3.20 -5.93 9.86
CA ILE A 48 -1.92 -5.35 10.24
C ILE A 48 -2.17 -3.89 10.60
N LYS A 49 -1.80 -3.52 11.83
CA LYS A 49 -1.98 -2.16 12.31
C LYS A 49 -1.19 -1.18 11.42
N ASP A 50 -1.81 -0.04 11.09
CA ASP A 50 -1.20 1.05 10.32
C ASP A 50 -0.76 0.66 8.90
N LEU A 51 -1.33 -0.42 8.33
CA LEU A 51 -1.04 -0.88 6.97
C LEU A 51 -2.32 -1.29 6.25
N ILE A 52 -2.56 -0.71 5.07
CA ILE A 52 -3.56 -1.21 4.13
C ILE A 52 -2.85 -1.94 2.99
N TYR A 53 -3.38 -3.10 2.62
CA TYR A 53 -2.93 -3.86 1.45
C TYR A 53 -4.13 -4.47 0.72
N VAL A 54 -3.96 -4.65 -0.59
CA VAL A 54 -4.92 -5.32 -1.46
C VAL A 54 -4.25 -6.57 -2.00
N ASP A 55 -4.80 -7.73 -1.64
CA ASP A 55 -4.36 -9.02 -2.17
C ASP A 55 -5.30 -9.46 -3.28
N LYS A 56 -4.74 -9.77 -4.46
CA LYS A 56 -5.51 -10.27 -5.61
C LYS A 56 -5.95 -11.72 -5.43
N HIS A 57 -5.25 -12.48 -4.58
CA HIS A 57 -5.52 -13.90 -4.39
C HIS A 57 -6.65 -14.08 -3.37
N VAL A 58 -7.66 -14.87 -3.73
CA VAL A 58 -8.71 -15.27 -2.80
C VAL A 58 -8.08 -16.12 -1.71
N GLN A 59 -8.48 -15.87 -0.46
CA GLN A 59 -8.03 -16.65 0.70
C GLN A 59 -9.23 -17.26 1.43
N PRO A 60 -9.08 -18.47 2.01
CA PRO A 60 -7.90 -19.34 1.95
C PRO A 60 -7.72 -19.98 0.57
N SER A 61 -6.47 -20.10 0.10
CA SER A 61 -6.10 -20.85 -1.10
C SER A 61 -4.72 -21.48 -0.96
N SER A 62 -4.23 -22.13 -2.02
CA SER A 62 -2.83 -22.59 -2.10
C SER A 62 -1.84 -21.45 -2.34
N ASP A 63 -2.32 -20.29 -2.77
CA ASP A 63 -1.48 -19.12 -3.04
C ASP A 63 -1.08 -18.46 -1.73
N GLN A 64 0.17 -18.03 -1.67
CA GLN A 64 0.67 -17.33 -0.49
C GLN A 64 -0.08 -16.00 -0.30
N CYS A 65 -0.56 -15.74 0.92
CA CYS A 65 -1.26 -14.50 1.27
C CYS A 65 -0.27 -13.34 1.44
N LEU A 66 -0.48 -12.23 0.72
CA LEU A 66 0.33 -11.01 0.82
C LEU A 66 0.39 -10.50 2.25
N GLY A 67 -0.75 -10.52 2.95
CA GLY A 67 -0.83 -10.10 4.34
C GLY A 67 0.12 -10.89 5.26
N ASN A 68 0.27 -12.20 5.05
CA ASN A 68 1.20 -12.98 5.86
C ASN A 68 2.65 -12.56 5.59
N VAL A 69 3.02 -12.33 4.33
CA VAL A 69 4.36 -11.84 3.97
C VAL A 69 4.62 -10.46 4.56
N LEU A 70 3.66 -9.54 4.52
CA LEU A 70 3.84 -8.22 5.12
C LEU A 70 3.96 -8.29 6.65
N ASN A 71 3.22 -9.18 7.29
CA ASN A 71 3.28 -9.38 8.73
C ASN A 71 4.64 -9.93 9.20
N GLU A 72 5.29 -10.79 8.41
CA GLU A 72 6.66 -11.26 8.67
C GLU A 72 7.69 -10.11 8.69
N GLY A 73 7.44 -9.04 7.94
CA GLY A 73 8.31 -7.87 7.83
C GLY A 73 7.93 -6.71 8.74
N LEU A 74 6.98 -6.89 9.66
CA LEU A 74 6.44 -5.79 10.46
C LEU A 74 7.53 -5.03 11.21
N GLY A 75 7.53 -3.69 11.08
CA GLY A 75 8.58 -2.82 11.60
C GLY A 75 9.80 -2.64 10.68
N ASN A 76 9.92 -3.44 9.62
CA ASN A 76 11.01 -3.38 8.62
C ASN A 76 10.47 -3.45 7.18
N ILE A 77 9.24 -2.99 6.94
CA ILE A 77 8.65 -2.93 5.58
C ILE A 77 9.23 -1.71 4.86
N ASP A 78 10.41 -1.89 4.28
CA ASP A 78 11.07 -0.91 3.42
C ASP A 78 10.98 -1.30 1.93
N ALA A 79 11.53 -0.44 1.06
CA ALA A 79 11.59 -0.68 -0.37
C ALA A 79 12.21 -2.04 -0.73
N LYS A 80 13.26 -2.44 -0.01
CA LYS A 80 13.98 -3.68 -0.25
C LYS A 80 13.13 -4.88 0.16
N TYR A 81 12.44 -4.81 1.30
CA TYR A 81 11.51 -5.83 1.73
C TYR A 81 10.38 -6.03 0.72
N LEU A 82 9.77 -4.94 0.25
CA LEU A 82 8.69 -5.01 -0.73
C LEU A 82 9.14 -5.64 -2.06
N LEU A 83 10.33 -5.32 -2.55
CA LEU A 83 10.85 -5.88 -3.79
C LEU A 83 11.33 -7.33 -3.64
N GLN A 84 12.13 -7.62 -2.62
CA GLN A 84 12.84 -8.90 -2.48
C GLN A 84 12.03 -9.96 -1.74
N GLN A 85 11.12 -9.56 -0.86
CA GLN A 85 10.32 -10.48 -0.07
C GLN A 85 8.89 -10.52 -0.59
N ALA A 86 8.20 -9.38 -0.69
CA ALA A 86 6.80 -9.39 -1.12
C ALA A 86 6.66 -9.74 -2.61
N ALA A 87 7.18 -8.89 -3.50
CA ALA A 87 7.00 -9.08 -4.95
C ALA A 87 7.58 -10.40 -5.46
N ALA A 88 8.82 -10.71 -5.07
CA ALA A 88 9.51 -11.91 -5.52
C ALA A 88 8.85 -13.22 -5.03
N ARG A 89 8.43 -13.33 -3.77
CA ARG A 89 7.83 -14.57 -3.22
C ARG A 89 6.43 -14.79 -3.75
N LEU A 90 5.65 -13.72 -3.88
CA LEU A 90 4.26 -13.77 -4.33
C LEU A 90 4.14 -13.85 -5.85
N GLN A 91 5.26 -13.79 -6.58
CA GLN A 91 5.27 -13.73 -8.05
C GLN A 91 4.29 -12.65 -8.55
N THR A 92 4.33 -11.49 -7.89
CA THR A 92 3.55 -10.32 -8.31
C THR A 92 4.48 -9.31 -8.96
N GLY A 93 4.01 -8.69 -10.04
CA GLY A 93 4.82 -7.84 -10.90
C GLY A 93 5.58 -8.59 -12.01
N ASP A 94 4.97 -9.63 -12.58
CA ASP A 94 5.51 -10.42 -13.70
C ASP A 94 6.03 -9.57 -14.88
N MET A 95 5.48 -8.35 -15.06
CA MET A 95 5.94 -7.39 -16.06
C MET A 95 6.76 -6.24 -15.46
N HIS A 96 6.33 -5.67 -14.33
CA HIS A 96 7.08 -4.69 -13.56
C HIS A 96 6.55 -4.60 -12.11
N VAL A 97 7.37 -4.06 -11.22
CA VAL A 97 6.97 -3.67 -9.86
C VAL A 97 7.28 -2.19 -9.71
N ASP A 98 6.25 -1.40 -9.40
CA ASP A 98 6.41 0.02 -9.11
C ASP A 98 6.34 0.25 -7.61
N LEU A 99 7.30 1.05 -7.10
CA LEU A 99 7.31 1.49 -5.72
C LEU A 99 7.35 3.01 -5.67
N PHE A 100 6.34 3.60 -5.04
CA PHE A 100 6.28 5.02 -4.79
C PHE A 100 6.56 5.29 -3.31
N HIS A 101 7.48 6.20 -3.05
CA HIS A 101 7.73 6.72 -1.72
C HIS A 101 7.71 8.24 -1.77
N SER A 102 6.88 8.85 -0.94
CA SER A 102 6.73 10.29 -0.93
C SER A 102 7.46 10.90 0.27
N PHE A 103 8.73 11.29 0.06
CA PHE A 103 9.55 11.98 1.04
C PHE A 103 9.24 13.49 1.00
N PHE A 104 8.85 14.10 2.13
CA PHE A 104 8.84 15.57 2.26
C PHE A 104 10.09 16.02 3.02
N LEU A 105 11.07 16.60 2.31
CA LEU A 105 12.11 17.40 2.95
C LEU A 105 11.45 18.69 3.45
N LYS A 106 10.95 18.67 4.70
CA LYS A 106 10.70 19.90 5.42
C LYS A 106 12.08 20.49 5.71
N LEU A 107 12.56 21.37 4.83
CA LEU A 107 13.64 22.29 5.18
C LEU A 107 13.07 23.12 6.32
N ASP A 108 13.36 22.70 7.55
CA ASP A 108 12.94 23.42 8.74
C ASP A 108 13.53 24.85 8.66
N SER A 109 12.78 25.84 9.13
CA SER A 109 13.15 27.25 9.12
C SER A 109 14.52 27.51 9.77
N ASP A 110 14.92 26.71 10.75
CA ASP A 110 16.23 26.78 11.40
C ASP A 110 17.35 26.30 10.48
N MET A 111 17.10 25.28 9.64
CA MET A 111 18.05 24.84 8.62
C MET A 111 18.23 25.89 7.52
N MET A 112 17.14 26.56 7.11
CA MET A 112 17.20 27.68 6.17
C MET A 112 17.96 28.89 6.76
N ASN A 113 17.73 29.21 8.03
CA ASN A 113 18.46 30.27 8.73
C ASN A 113 19.95 29.94 8.87
N LYS A 114 20.31 28.68 9.14
CA LYS A 114 21.71 28.23 9.16
C LYS A 114 22.38 28.39 7.81
N ILE A 115 21.74 27.97 6.71
CA ILE A 115 22.28 28.09 5.35
C ILE A 115 22.49 29.57 4.97
N MET A 116 21.54 30.44 5.33
CA MET A 116 21.61 31.87 5.04
C MET A 116 22.66 32.60 5.89
N SER A 117 22.93 32.14 7.11
CA SER A 117 23.97 32.71 7.99
C SER A 117 25.41 32.41 7.54
N HIS A 118 25.63 31.36 6.75
CA HIS A 118 26.95 30.99 6.22
C HIS A 118 27.24 31.60 4.83
N ARG A 119 26.34 32.43 4.30
CA ARG A 119 26.53 33.20 3.05
C ARG A 119 26.80 34.70 3.31
N LYS A 120 27.50 35.01 4.40
CA LYS A 120 28.09 36.33 4.63
C LYS A 120 29.60 36.25 4.52
#